data_AF-A0A968LIP9-F1
#
_entry.id   AF-A0A968LIP9-F1
#
_cell.length_a   1.000
_cell.length_b   1.000
_cell.length_c   1.000
_cell.angle_alpha   90.00
_cell.angle_beta   90.00
_cell.angle_gamma   90.00
#
_symmetry.space_group_name_H-M   'P 1'
#
loop_
_entity.id
_entity.type
_entity.pdbx_description
1 polymer ?
#
loop_
_entity_poly.entity_id
_entity_poly.type
_entity_poly.pdbx_seq_one_letter_code
_entity_poly.pdbx_strand_id
1 'polypeptide(L)'
;MLLDTLTIRHYQKLTDSLLELWDRGYRSPDELRMFVDGYLAALRIAKAIEVHHIHRLEEEVVRFLYDPSNFSVVFEPEVETEFER
;
A
#
# COMPACT_ATOMS: atom_id res chain seq x y z
N MET A 1 2.82 6.76 -10.11
CA MET A 1 2.78 5.71 -11.17
C MET A 1 4.04 4.87 -11.19
N LEU A 2 4.08 3.84 -10.35
CA LEU A 2 5.12 2.81 -10.35
C LEU A 2 5.21 2.14 -11.75
N LEU A 3 6.42 2.04 -12.30
CA LEU A 3 6.66 1.48 -13.65
C LEU A 3 7.38 0.13 -13.60
N ASP A 4 8.07 -0.15 -12.49
CA ASP A 4 8.84 -1.36 -12.31
C ASP A 4 7.98 -2.47 -11.66
N THR A 5 8.06 -3.68 -12.24
CA THR A 5 7.23 -4.82 -11.82
C THR A 5 7.53 -5.32 -10.41
N LEU A 6 8.78 -5.20 -9.94
CA LEU A 6 9.15 -5.57 -8.57
C LEU A 6 8.57 -4.56 -7.58
N THR A 7 8.69 -3.27 -7.90
CA THR A 7 8.16 -2.17 -7.08
C THR A 7 6.64 -2.26 -6.96
N ILE A 8 5.93 -2.60 -8.04
CA ILE A 8 4.48 -2.85 -8.02
C ILE A 8 4.12 -4.01 -7.07
N ARG A 9 4.86 -5.12 -7.13
CA ARG A 9 4.62 -6.27 -6.23
C ARG A 9 4.86 -5.92 -4.77
N HIS A 10 5.90 -5.15 -4.48
CA HIS A 10 6.16 -4.68 -3.12
C HIS A 10 5.08 -3.72 -2.63
N TYR A 11 4.59 -2.84 -3.49
CA TYR A 11 3.46 -1.96 -3.20
C TYR A 11 2.20 -2.77 -2.84
N GLN A 12 1.77 -3.69 -3.72
CA GLN A 12 0.60 -4.53 -3.49
C GLN A 12 0.71 -5.32 -2.18
N LYS A 13 1.84 -6.00 -1.97
CA LYS A 13 2.07 -6.77 -0.75
C LYS A 13 1.97 -5.92 0.51
N LEU A 14 2.46 -4.67 0.44
CA LEU A 14 2.46 -3.77 1.57
C LEU A 14 1.06 -3.19 1.83
N THR A 15 0.32 -2.81 0.80
CA THR A 15 -1.08 -2.37 0.96
C THR A 15 -1.98 -3.48 1.50
N ASP A 16 -1.80 -4.72 1.03
CA ASP A 16 -2.54 -5.89 1.54
C ASP A 16 -2.24 -6.13 3.03
N SER A 17 -0.97 -6.01 3.42
CA SER A 17 -0.56 -6.16 4.83
C SER A 17 -1.13 -5.04 5.71
N LEU A 18 -1.21 -3.81 5.20
CA LEU A 18 -1.82 -2.67 5.92
C LEU A 18 -3.32 -2.88 6.13
N LEU A 19 -4.04 -3.40 5.13
CA LEU A 19 -5.45 -3.75 5.26
C LEU A 19 -5.66 -4.89 6.27
N GLU A 20 -4.81 -5.91 6.26
CA GLU A 20 -4.88 -6.99 7.25
C GLU A 20 -4.62 -6.47 8.67
N LEU A 21 -3.64 -5.59 8.86
CA LEU A 21 -3.38 -4.95 10.16
C LEU A 21 -4.56 -4.08 10.60
N TRP A 22 -5.16 -3.35 9.68
CA TRP A 22 -6.36 -2.55 9.95
C TRP A 22 -7.55 -3.42 10.38
N ASP A 23 -7.82 -4.52 9.68
CA ASP A 23 -8.89 -5.48 9.99
C ASP A 23 -8.67 -6.15 11.36
N ARG A 24 -7.42 -6.45 11.69
CA ARG A 24 -7.01 -6.95 13.02
C ARG A 24 -7.17 -5.92 14.14
N GLY A 25 -7.48 -4.67 13.82
CA GLY A 25 -7.74 -3.61 14.80
C GLY A 25 -6.58 -2.65 15.06
N TYR A 26 -5.46 -2.76 14.33
CA TYR A 26 -4.36 -1.78 14.37
C TYR A 26 -4.77 -0.53 13.58
N ARG A 27 -5.58 0.33 14.20
CA ARG A 27 -6.14 1.54 13.56
C ARG A 27 -5.30 2.79 13.76
N SER A 28 -4.23 2.71 14.55
CA SER A 28 -3.38 3.87 14.82
C SER A 28 -2.51 4.15 13.59
N PRO A 29 -2.59 5.35 12.98
CA PRO A 29 -1.76 5.70 11.83
C PRO A 29 -0.26 5.60 12.13
N ASP A 30 0.14 5.88 13.38
CA ASP A 30 1.53 5.77 13.83
C ASP A 30 2.04 4.32 13.84
N GLU A 31 1.22 3.35 14.23
CA GLU A 31 1.60 1.92 14.25
C GLU A 31 1.75 1.38 12.82
N LEU A 32 0.80 1.73 11.94
CA LEU A 32 0.86 1.36 10.54
C LEU A 32 2.05 2.02 9.85
N ARG A 33 2.33 3.30 10.13
CA ARG A 33 3.51 3.99 9.64
C ARG A 33 4.80 3.32 10.10
N MET A 34 4.89 2.93 11.38
CA MET A 34 6.05 2.21 11.90
C MET A 34 6.26 0.87 11.19
N PHE A 35 5.19 0.15 10.84
CA PHE A 35 5.27 -1.06 10.02
C PHE A 35 5.83 -0.78 8.62
N VAL A 36 5.33 0.28 7.95
CA VAL A 36 5.85 0.70 6.64
C VAL A 36 7.33 1.04 6.70
N ASP A 37 7.74 1.86 7.67
CA ASP A 37 9.14 2.29 7.84
C ASP A 37 10.06 1.08 8.04
N GLY A 38 9.63 0.09 8.84
CA GLY A 38 10.35 -1.17 9.04
C GLY A 38 10.49 -1.99 7.74
N TYR A 39 9.44 -2.07 6.94
CA TYR A 39 9.47 -2.77 5.66
C TYR A 39 10.38 -2.08 4.64
N LEU A 40 10.34 -0.75 4.53
CA LEU A 40 11.21 0.03 3.66
C LEU A 40 12.68 -0.07 4.08
N ALA A 41 12.96 -0.06 5.39
CA ALA A 41 14.30 -0.28 5.91
C ALA A 41 14.83 -1.68 5.52
N ALA A 42 14.00 -2.72 5.65
CA ALA A 42 14.35 -4.07 5.22
C ALA A 42 14.63 -4.15 3.71
N LEU A 43 13.83 -3.48 2.87
CA LEU A 43 14.08 -3.41 1.42
C LEU A 43 15.40 -2.72 1.09
N ARG A 44 15.74 -1.63 1.79
CA ARG A 44 17.03 -0.92 1.62
C ARG A 44 18.20 -1.82 2.00
N ILE A 45 18.12 -2.52 3.13
CA ILE A 45 19.18 -3.42 3.60
C ILE A 45 19.35 -4.61 2.65
N ALA A 46 18.24 -5.20 2.19
CA ALA A 46 18.24 -6.32 1.26
C ALA A 46 18.72 -5.95 -0.16
N LYS A 47 18.80 -4.64 -0.48
CA LYS A 47 19.08 -4.12 -1.84
C LYS A 47 18.18 -4.76 -2.90
N ALA A 48 16.94 -5.07 -2.53
CA ALA A 48 15.99 -5.78 -3.39
C ALA A 48 15.50 -4.94 -4.57
N ILE A 49 15.47 -3.61 -4.39
CA ILE A 49 15.10 -2.62 -5.40
C ILE A 49 16.01 -1.40 -5.29
N GLU A 50 16.13 -0.63 -6.37
CA GLU A 50 16.94 0.59 -6.38
C GLU A 50 16.37 1.67 -5.46
N VAL A 51 17.24 2.53 -4.93
CA VAL A 51 16.88 3.58 -3.96
C VAL A 51 15.80 4.51 -4.51
N HIS A 52 15.88 4.89 -5.79
CA HIS A 52 14.89 5.75 -6.42
C HIS A 52 13.50 5.10 -6.51
N HIS A 53 13.42 3.78 -6.68
CA HIS A 53 12.18 3.02 -6.62
C HIS A 53 11.63 2.91 -5.20
N ILE A 54 12.51 2.80 -4.19
CA ILE A 54 12.11 2.80 -2.77
C ILE A 54 11.45 4.13 -2.39
N HIS A 55 12.03 5.26 -2.81
CA HIS A 55 11.44 6.57 -2.54
C HIS A 55 10.06 6.72 -3.19
N ARG A 56 9.91 6.24 -4.44
CA ARG A 56 8.62 6.28 -5.11
C ARG A 56 7.58 5.37 -4.45
N LEU A 57 8.01 4.21 -3.98
CA LEU A 57 7.18 3.29 -3.21
C LEU A 57 6.72 3.95 -1.90
N GLU A 58 7.63 4.59 -1.18
CA GLU A 58 7.34 5.33 0.05
C GLU A 58 6.26 6.39 -0.17
N GLU A 59 6.38 7.23 -1.21
CA GLU A 59 5.37 8.27 -1.52
C GLU A 59 3.97 7.69 -1.76
N GLU A 60 3.85 6.64 -2.58
CA GLU A 60 2.54 6.06 -2.91
C GLU A 60 1.94 5.36 -1.68
N VAL A 61 2.77 4.71 -0.85
CA VAL A 61 2.32 4.04 0.38
C VAL A 61 1.89 5.04 1.44
N VAL A 62 2.64 6.13 1.62
CA VAL A 62 2.27 7.22 2.52
C VAL A 62 0.93 7.81 2.07
N ARG A 63 0.76 8.04 0.77
CA ARG A 63 -0.51 8.51 0.21
C ARG A 63 -1.66 7.53 0.50
N PHE A 64 -1.42 6.22 0.35
CA PHE A 64 -2.40 5.19 0.67
C PHE A 64 -2.78 5.22 2.16
N LEU A 65 -1.79 5.33 3.05
CA LEU A 65 -1.95 5.31 4.49
C LEU A 65 -2.75 6.50 5.04
N TYR A 66 -2.55 7.70 4.47
CA TYR A 66 -3.25 8.91 4.91
C TYR A 66 -4.59 9.14 4.24
N ASP A 67 -4.98 8.30 3.28
CA ASP A 67 -6.31 8.35 2.68
C ASP A 67 -7.26 7.40 3.43
N PRO A 68 -8.16 7.93 4.29
CA PRO A 68 -9.07 7.12 5.09
C PRO A 68 -10.09 6.35 4.26
N SER A 69 -10.27 6.71 2.97
CA SER A 69 -11.15 6.01 2.03
C SER A 69 -10.64 4.60 1.73
N ASN A 70 -9.33 4.37 1.76
CA ASN A 70 -8.72 3.06 1.51
C ASN A 70 -9.01 2.03 2.61
N PHE A 71 -9.30 2.51 3.82
CA PHE A 71 -9.58 1.69 4.99
C PHE A 71 -11.06 1.66 5.36
N SER A 72 -11.84 2.55 4.77
CA SER A 72 -13.28 2.53 4.87
C SER A 72 -13.77 1.40 3.98
N VAL A 73 -14.45 0.42 4.57
CA VAL A 73 -15.09 -0.66 3.83
C VAL A 73 -16.23 -0.06 3.00
N VAL A 74 -15.89 0.47 1.84
CA VAL A 74 -16.87 0.78 0.81
C VAL A 74 -17.17 -0.57 0.15
N PHE A 75 -18.13 -1.29 0.72
CA PHE A 75 -18.97 -2.19 -0.07
C PHE A 75 -19.75 -1.32 -1.07
N GLU A 76 -19.07 -0.78 -2.07
CA GLU A 76 -19.71 -0.49 -3.34
C GLU A 76 -19.44 -1.73 -4.17
N PRO A 77 -20.41 -2.67 -4.31
CA PRO A 77 -20.33 -3.56 -5.45
C PRO A 77 -20.22 -2.63 -6.66
N GLU A 78 -19.08 -2.64 -7.34
CA GLU A 78 -19.00 -2.11 -8.70
C GLU A 78 -20.06 -2.88 -9.48
N VAL A 79 -21.23 -2.28 -9.62
CA VAL A 79 -22.21 -2.70 -10.61
C VAL A 79 -21.51 -2.39 -11.92
N GLU A 80 -20.83 -3.39 -12.48
CA GLU A 80 -20.47 -3.42 -13.90
C GLU A 80 -21.76 -3.08 -14.64
N THR A 81 -21.91 -1.81 -15.00
CA THR A 81 -22.96 -1.39 -15.90
C THR A 81 -22.46 -1.86 -17.24
N GLU A 82 -22.77 -3.12 -17.55
CA GLU A 82 -22.64 -3.71 -18.87
C GLU A 82 -23.21 -2.68 -19.83
N PHE A 83 -22.35 -2.09 -20.66
CA PHE A 83 -22.76 -1.17 -21.71
C PHE A 83 -23.61 -1.98 -22.69
N GLU A 84 -24.92 -2.02 -22.45
CA GLU A 84 -25.87 -2.55 -23.41
C GLU A 84 -25.90 -1.62 -24.64
N ARG A 85 -25.72 -2.30 -25.77
CA ARG A 85 -25.57 -1.86 -27.15
C ARG A 85 -26.77 -1.11 -27.71
#